data_AF-A0A3M5JIC7-F1
#
_entry.id   AF-A0A3M5JIC7-F1
#
_cell.length_a   1.000
_cell.length_b   1.000
_cell.length_c   1.000
_cell.angle_alpha   90.00
_cell.angle_beta   90.00
_cell.angle_gamma   90.00
#
_symmetry.space_group_name_H-M   'P 1'
#
loop_
_entity.id
_entity.type
_entity.pdbx_description
1 polymer ?
#
loop_
_entity_poly.entity_id
_entity_poly.type
_entity_poly.pdbx_seq_one_letter_code
_entity_poly.pdbx_strand_id
1 'polypeptide(L)'
;MEDVAKKIGDGWKKTHLRQMCIESFGGASGHPADQAVWNNPTKTANNILLERLREAEKSGEAAGGAAYYALAQGICSDFRKLIERSVEDDLLCKIVVRHRRGIQTDGRLPALLGITPEDLKHIDELMTKYSCFEHSQSDEAPVQVPEAAELKADIESLKQWRDSLDARRKKAA
;
A
#
# COMPACT_ATOMS: atom_id res chain seq x y z
N MET A 1 18.24 -14.31 5.48
CA MET A 1 17.35 -14.91 6.49
C MET A 1 16.11 -15.53 5.86
N GLU A 2 15.40 -14.85 4.96
CA GLU A 2 14.22 -15.44 4.28
C GLU A 2 14.55 -16.70 3.47
N ASP A 3 15.64 -16.72 2.71
CA ASP A 3 16.07 -17.92 1.95
C ASP A 3 16.46 -19.09 2.85
N VAL A 4 16.92 -18.81 4.07
CA VAL A 4 17.24 -19.84 5.07
C VAL A 4 15.95 -20.38 5.69
N ALA A 5 15.02 -19.49 6.05
CA ALA A 5 13.72 -19.88 6.58
C ALA A 5 12.89 -20.69 5.56
N LYS A 6 12.97 -20.35 4.27
CA LYS A 6 12.31 -21.07 3.18
C LYS A 6 12.83 -22.50 3.01
N LYS A 7 14.11 -22.75 3.33
CA LYS A 7 14.70 -24.10 3.33
C LYS A 7 14.26 -24.95 4.53
N ILE A 8 13.92 -24.33 5.65
CA ILE A 8 13.48 -25.03 6.88
C ILE A 8 11.97 -25.33 6.82
N GLY A 9 11.19 -24.47 6.15
CA GLY A 9 9.78 -24.68 5.87
C GLY A 9 8.89 -23.54 6.39
N ASP A 10 7.74 -23.37 5.74
CA ASP A 10 6.84 -22.24 5.97
C ASP A 10 6.27 -22.20 7.39
N GLY A 11 6.06 -23.37 8.02
CA GLY A 11 5.62 -23.47 9.41
C GLY A 11 6.63 -22.88 10.39
N TRP A 12 7.92 -23.19 10.21
CA TRP A 12 8.98 -22.64 11.06
C TRP A 12 9.13 -21.13 10.87
N LYS A 13 9.12 -20.66 9.60
CA LYS A 13 9.21 -19.24 9.26
C LYS A 13 8.12 -18.44 9.98
N LYS A 14 6.88 -18.91 9.96
CA LYS A 14 5.74 -18.21 10.56
C LYS A 14 5.85 -18.06 12.08
N THR A 15 6.47 -19.02 12.76
CA THR A 15 6.58 -19.02 14.23
C THR A 15 7.84 -18.31 14.73
N HIS A 16 8.95 -18.33 13.98
CA HIS A 16 10.26 -17.93 14.50
C HIS A 16 10.89 -16.72 13.81
N LEU A 17 10.42 -16.33 12.62
CA LEU A 17 10.96 -15.17 11.91
C LEU A 17 10.02 -13.97 12.09
N ARG A 18 10.45 -13.01 12.91
CA ARG A 18 9.86 -11.66 12.94
C ARG A 18 10.86 -10.67 12.37
N GLN A 19 10.53 -10.10 11.22
CA GLN A 19 11.34 -9.04 10.62
C GLN A 19 10.81 -7.68 11.10
N MET A 20 11.68 -6.88 11.68
CA MET A 20 11.38 -5.57 12.27
C MET A 20 12.19 -4.48 11.59
N CYS A 21 11.76 -3.24 11.76
CA CYS A 21 12.49 -2.05 11.36
C CYS A 21 13.21 -1.46 12.57
N ILE A 22 14.19 -0.60 12.29
CA ILE A 22 14.80 0.24 13.30
C ILE A 22 14.41 1.68 12.97
N GLU A 23 13.79 2.36 13.91
CA GLU A 23 13.45 3.78 13.79
C GLU A 23 14.32 4.64 14.70
N SER A 24 14.26 5.94 14.44
CA SER A 24 14.85 6.96 15.30
C SER A 24 13.73 7.83 15.86
N PHE A 25 13.72 8.00 17.18
CA PHE A 25 12.72 8.78 17.89
C PHE A 25 13.39 9.52 19.04
N GLY A 26 12.96 10.76 19.30
CA GLY A 26 13.48 11.54 20.44
C GLY A 26 15.00 11.78 20.42
N GLY A 27 15.65 11.79 19.25
CA GLY A 27 17.09 11.99 19.11
C GLY A 27 17.94 10.73 19.29
N ALA A 28 17.34 9.57 19.52
CA ALA A 28 18.03 8.28 19.57
C ALA A 28 17.64 7.39 18.39
N SER A 29 18.59 6.60 17.89
CA SER A 29 18.37 5.55 16.89
C SER A 29 18.46 4.19 17.56
N GLY A 30 17.73 3.19 17.03
CA GLY A 30 17.77 1.82 17.57
C GLY A 30 16.43 1.32 18.08
N HIS A 31 15.36 2.10 17.96
CA HIS A 31 14.04 1.69 18.43
C HIS A 31 13.47 0.61 17.50
N PRO A 32 13.15 -0.59 18.01
CA PRO A 32 12.55 -1.64 17.20
C PRO A 32 11.11 -1.24 16.85
N ALA A 33 10.81 -1.17 15.56
CA ALA A 33 9.50 -0.82 15.04
C ALA A 33 8.96 -1.97 14.17
N ASP A 34 7.63 -2.06 14.07
CA ASP A 34 7.00 -3.00 13.16
C ASP A 34 7.23 -2.59 11.70
N GLN A 35 6.91 -3.51 10.78
CA GLN A 35 7.06 -3.22 9.37
C GLN A 35 6.05 -2.17 8.92
N ALA A 36 6.49 -1.29 8.01
CA ALA A 36 5.71 -0.18 7.53
C ALA A 36 5.06 -0.50 6.17
N VAL A 37 4.24 0.42 5.67
CA VAL A 37 3.58 0.30 4.37
C VAL A 37 4.62 0.19 3.23
N TRP A 38 5.73 0.93 3.31
CA TRP A 38 6.71 1.09 2.23
C TRP A 38 7.65 -0.11 2.03
N ASN A 39 7.86 -0.97 3.04
CA ASN A 39 8.74 -2.14 2.94
C ASN A 39 8.02 -3.48 2.88
N ASN A 40 6.68 -3.45 2.82
CA ASN A 40 5.83 -4.62 2.73
C ASN A 40 5.33 -4.88 1.31
N PRO A 41 5.05 -6.14 0.92
CA PRO A 41 4.28 -6.44 -0.30
C PRO A 41 2.97 -5.67 -0.34
N THR A 42 2.49 -5.30 -1.54
CA THR A 42 1.29 -4.47 -1.77
C THR A 42 0.06 -4.95 -0.98
N LYS A 43 -0.16 -6.27 -0.92
CA LYS A 43 -1.25 -6.87 -0.13
C LYS A 43 -1.12 -6.64 1.37
N THR A 44 0.08 -6.81 1.93
CA THR A 44 0.34 -6.58 3.36
C THR A 44 0.29 -5.09 3.68
N ALA A 45 0.88 -4.26 2.82
CA ALA A 45 0.84 -2.80 2.92
C ALA A 45 -0.60 -2.25 2.95
N ASN A 46 -1.49 -2.78 2.11
CA ASN A 46 -2.91 -2.44 2.12
C ASN A 46 -3.57 -2.79 3.47
N ASN A 47 -3.33 -3.99 4.01
CA ASN A 47 -3.89 -4.37 5.31
C ASN A 47 -3.35 -3.51 6.47
N ILE A 48 -2.09 -3.06 6.41
CA ILE A 48 -1.51 -2.12 7.38
C ILE A 48 -2.25 -0.78 7.34
N LEU A 49 -2.57 -0.27 6.16
CA LEU A 49 -3.37 0.97 6.03
C LEU A 49 -4.78 0.83 6.62
N LEU A 50 -5.42 -0.34 6.46
CA LEU A 50 -6.72 -0.62 7.09
C LEU A 50 -6.64 -0.69 8.62
N GLU A 51 -5.53 -1.15 9.18
CA GLU A 51 -5.31 -1.12 10.64
C GLU A 51 -5.10 0.30 11.13
N ARG A 52 -4.20 1.05 10.47
CA ARG A 52 -3.95 2.47 10.79
C ARG A 52 -5.22 3.31 10.70
N LEU A 53 -6.10 3.01 9.75
CA LEU A 53 -7.38 3.70 9.63
C LEU A 53 -8.30 3.41 10.82
N ARG A 54 -8.34 2.16 11.30
CA ARG A 54 -9.09 1.82 12.52
C ARG A 54 -8.53 2.52 13.76
N GLU A 55 -7.22 2.70 13.84
CA GLU A 55 -6.59 3.49 14.91
C GLU A 55 -6.91 4.98 14.78
N ALA A 56 -6.92 5.53 13.56
CA ALA A 56 -7.29 6.91 13.30
C ALA A 56 -8.75 7.19 13.67
N GLU A 57 -9.67 6.29 13.33
CA GLU A 57 -11.09 6.38 13.67
C GLU A 57 -11.28 6.41 15.20
N LYS A 58 -10.65 5.47 15.93
CA LYS A 58 -10.66 5.46 17.41
C LYS A 58 -10.08 6.74 18.02
N SER A 59 -9.02 7.28 17.43
CA SER A 59 -8.43 8.55 17.87
C SER A 59 -9.40 9.72 17.67
N GLY A 60 -10.12 9.74 16.54
CA GLY A 60 -11.18 10.70 16.25
C GLY A 60 -12.35 10.61 17.24
N GLU A 61 -12.79 9.40 17.57
CA GLU A 61 -13.85 9.17 18.56
C GLU A 61 -13.44 9.65 19.97
N ALA A 62 -12.17 9.45 20.34
CA ALA A 62 -11.67 9.79 21.68
C ALA A 62 -11.28 11.27 21.84
N ALA A 63 -10.69 11.87 20.81
CA ALA A 63 -10.04 13.20 20.88
C ALA A 63 -10.56 14.20 19.83
N GLY A 64 -11.56 13.83 19.03
CA GLY A 64 -12.23 14.69 18.06
C GLY A 64 -11.61 14.67 16.66
N GLY A 65 -12.27 15.36 15.73
CA GLY A 65 -11.92 15.32 14.30
C GLY A 65 -10.49 15.77 13.96
N ALA A 66 -9.89 16.67 14.75
CA ALA A 66 -8.49 17.07 14.57
C ALA A 66 -7.51 15.91 14.78
N ALA A 67 -7.80 15.02 15.73
CA ALA A 67 -6.99 13.85 16.02
C ALA A 67 -7.10 12.78 14.91
N TYR A 68 -8.30 12.62 14.34
CA TYR A 68 -8.50 11.81 13.13
C TYR A 68 -7.72 12.39 11.95
N TYR A 69 -7.91 13.68 11.67
CA TYR A 69 -7.32 14.36 10.52
C TYR A 69 -5.79 14.21 10.48
N ALA A 70 -5.12 14.42 11.61
CA ALA A 70 -3.67 14.31 11.72
C ALA A 70 -3.15 12.91 11.33
N LEU A 71 -3.88 11.85 11.65
CA LEU A 71 -3.51 10.47 11.31
C LEU A 71 -3.92 10.10 9.88
N ALA A 72 -5.14 10.46 9.49
CA ALA A 72 -5.73 10.12 8.20
C ALA A 72 -5.02 10.82 7.03
N GLN A 73 -4.47 12.02 7.23
CA GLN A 73 -3.62 12.68 6.23
C GLN A 73 -2.40 11.82 5.87
N GLY A 74 -1.70 11.27 6.87
CA GLY A 74 -0.55 10.38 6.64
C GLY A 74 -0.95 9.05 5.99
N ILE A 75 -2.16 8.56 6.25
CA ILE A 75 -2.72 7.37 5.58
C ILE A 75 -2.96 7.67 4.10
N CYS A 76 -3.49 8.85 3.76
CA CYS A 76 -3.75 9.24 2.38
C CYS A 76 -2.45 9.32 1.54
N SER A 77 -1.39 9.93 2.08
CA SER A 77 -0.08 9.98 1.39
C SER A 77 0.53 8.58 1.23
N ASP A 78 0.47 7.72 2.25
CA ASP A 78 0.99 6.36 2.12
C ASP A 78 0.12 5.47 1.21
N PHE A 79 -1.19 5.73 1.14
CA PHE A 79 -2.07 5.09 0.18
C PHE A 79 -1.75 5.52 -1.24
N ARG A 80 -1.48 6.80 -1.47
CA ARG A 80 -1.00 7.31 -2.76
C ARG A 80 0.25 6.56 -3.24
N LYS A 81 1.25 6.43 -2.37
CA LYS A 81 2.48 5.64 -2.66
C LYS A 81 2.19 4.17 -2.89
N LEU A 82 1.26 3.58 -2.14
CA LEU A 82 0.84 2.19 -2.34
C LEU A 82 0.18 1.99 -3.71
N ILE A 83 -0.63 2.94 -4.19
CA ILE A 83 -1.25 2.85 -5.52
C ILE A 83 -0.16 2.82 -6.60
N GLU A 84 0.85 3.69 -6.51
CA GLU A 84 1.98 3.67 -7.46
C GLU A 84 2.75 2.35 -7.43
N ARG A 85 2.99 1.82 -6.23
CA ARG A 85 3.61 0.51 -6.07
C ARG A 85 2.72 -0.60 -6.60
N SER A 86 1.40 -0.46 -6.52
CA SER A 86 0.44 -1.41 -7.09
C SER A 86 0.46 -1.35 -8.62
N VAL A 87 0.74 -0.19 -9.23
CA VAL A 87 1.01 -0.10 -10.68
C VAL A 87 2.25 -0.92 -11.04
N GLU A 88 3.35 -0.74 -10.32
CA GLU A 88 4.61 -1.41 -10.61
C GLU A 88 4.57 -2.91 -10.31
N ASP A 89 4.16 -3.28 -9.10
CA ASP A 89 4.21 -4.64 -8.59
C ASP A 89 3.05 -5.49 -9.08
N ASP A 90 1.82 -4.96 -9.04
CA ASP A 90 0.60 -5.71 -9.33
C ASP A 90 0.21 -5.53 -10.80
N LEU A 91 -0.10 -4.32 -11.29
CA LEU A 91 -0.58 -4.09 -12.66
C LEU A 91 0.48 -4.49 -13.70
N LEU A 92 1.72 -4.06 -13.55
CA LEU A 92 2.80 -4.34 -14.50
C LEU A 92 3.61 -5.60 -14.13
N CYS A 93 3.21 -6.37 -13.12
CA CYS A 93 3.89 -7.60 -12.70
C CYS A 93 5.42 -7.40 -12.55
N LYS A 94 5.84 -6.27 -11.97
CA LYS A 94 7.24 -5.89 -11.78
C LYS A 94 8.07 -5.76 -13.06
N ILE A 95 7.45 -5.64 -14.24
CA ILE A 95 8.15 -5.41 -15.52
C ILE A 95 8.89 -4.07 -15.46
N VAL A 96 8.20 -3.03 -15.00
CA VAL A 96 8.75 -1.69 -14.73
C VAL A 96 8.62 -1.42 -13.24
N VAL A 97 9.74 -1.08 -12.60
CA VAL A 97 9.82 -0.75 -11.16
C VAL A 97 10.77 0.42 -10.99
N ARG A 98 10.41 1.39 -10.13
CA ARG A 98 11.27 2.54 -9.85
C ARG A 98 12.63 2.10 -9.29
N HIS A 99 13.66 2.88 -9.64
CA HIS A 99 15.06 2.63 -9.27
C HIS A 99 15.69 1.34 -9.82
N ARG A 100 14.96 0.55 -10.62
CA ARG A 100 15.53 -0.54 -11.41
C ARG A 100 15.86 -0.02 -12.81
N ARG A 101 17.15 -0.08 -13.19
CA ARG A 101 17.61 0.41 -14.51
C ARG A 101 17.06 -0.39 -15.70
N GLY A 102 16.77 -1.68 -15.53
CA GLY A 102 16.34 -2.57 -16.60
C GLY A 102 14.86 -2.94 -16.54
N ILE A 103 14.27 -3.13 -17.72
CA ILE A 103 12.93 -3.72 -17.89
C ILE A 103 13.03 -5.24 -17.74
N GLN A 104 12.14 -5.85 -16.95
CA GLN A 104 12.12 -7.31 -16.74
C GLN A 104 10.98 -7.96 -17.51
N THR A 105 11.27 -8.53 -18.68
CA THR A 105 10.27 -9.16 -19.56
C THR A 105 10.18 -10.68 -19.41
N ASP A 106 11.28 -11.33 -19.02
CA ASP A 106 11.37 -12.79 -18.95
C ASP A 106 10.30 -13.40 -18.03
N GLY A 107 9.45 -14.27 -18.60
CA GLY A 107 8.32 -14.90 -17.93
C GLY A 107 7.19 -13.98 -17.43
N ARG A 108 7.26 -12.66 -17.70
CA ARG A 108 6.33 -11.67 -17.11
C ARG A 108 5.35 -11.04 -18.09
N LEU A 109 5.71 -10.97 -19.37
CA LEU A 109 4.83 -10.40 -20.40
C LEU A 109 3.43 -11.04 -20.47
N PRO A 110 3.25 -12.36 -20.27
CA PRO A 110 1.91 -12.94 -20.24
C PRO A 110 1.00 -12.37 -19.14
N ALA A 111 1.56 -11.82 -18.06
CA ALA A 111 0.77 -11.18 -17.01
C ALA A 111 0.08 -9.87 -17.46
N LEU A 112 0.47 -9.32 -18.61
CA LEU A 112 -0.25 -8.20 -19.22
C LEU A 112 -1.58 -8.65 -19.85
N LEU A 113 -1.70 -9.94 -20.18
CA LEU A 113 -2.95 -10.54 -20.63
C LEU A 113 -3.93 -10.58 -19.45
N GLY A 114 -5.10 -9.97 -19.61
CA GLY A 114 -6.14 -9.90 -18.56
C GLY A 114 -6.23 -8.56 -17.82
N ILE A 115 -5.39 -7.58 -18.16
CA ILE A 115 -5.62 -6.16 -17.81
C ILE A 115 -6.79 -5.65 -18.67
N THR A 116 -7.81 -5.09 -18.03
CA THR A 116 -8.97 -4.52 -18.71
C THR A 116 -8.97 -2.99 -18.64
N PRO A 117 -9.72 -2.29 -19.51
CA PRO A 117 -9.88 -0.84 -19.43
C PRO A 117 -10.40 -0.38 -18.06
N GLU A 118 -11.25 -1.18 -17.41
CA GLU A 118 -11.79 -0.89 -16.08
C GLU A 118 -10.70 -0.92 -15.01
N ASP A 119 -9.70 -1.81 -15.12
CA ASP A 119 -8.54 -1.82 -14.21
C ASP A 119 -7.75 -0.51 -14.32
N LEU A 120 -7.49 -0.06 -15.55
CA LEU A 120 -6.76 1.17 -15.80
C LEU A 120 -7.51 2.38 -15.25
N LYS A 121 -8.81 2.46 -15.56
CA LYS A 121 -9.69 3.53 -15.08
C LYS A 121 -9.72 3.59 -13.55
N HIS A 122 -9.87 2.44 -12.89
CA HIS A 122 -9.94 2.37 -11.43
C HIS A 122 -8.64 2.88 -10.77
N ILE A 123 -7.48 2.47 -11.31
CA ILE A 123 -6.19 2.97 -10.83
C ILE A 123 -6.07 4.48 -11.07
N ASP A 124 -6.42 4.98 -12.26
CA ASP A 124 -6.35 6.41 -12.56
C ASP A 124 -7.25 7.27 -11.67
N GLU A 125 -8.44 6.78 -11.33
CA GLU A 125 -9.35 7.43 -10.37
C GLU A 125 -8.71 7.54 -8.98
N LEU A 126 -8.14 6.45 -8.46
CA LEU A 126 -7.44 6.45 -7.17
C LEU A 126 -6.18 7.33 -7.20
N MET A 127 -5.39 7.25 -8.26
CA MET A 127 -4.19 8.08 -8.46
C MET A 127 -4.55 9.57 -8.43
N THR A 128 -5.61 9.95 -9.13
CA THR A 128 -6.09 11.34 -9.21
C THR A 128 -6.59 11.81 -7.85
N LYS A 129 -7.47 11.04 -7.22
CA LYS A 129 -8.12 11.38 -5.94
C LYS A 129 -7.09 11.66 -4.83
N TYR A 130 -6.05 10.82 -4.75
CA TYR A 130 -5.06 10.92 -3.68
C TYR A 130 -3.82 11.75 -4.03
N SER A 131 -3.75 12.31 -5.24
CA SER A 131 -2.58 13.11 -5.69
C SER A 131 -2.36 14.38 -4.86
N CYS A 132 -3.42 14.94 -4.31
CA CYS A 132 -3.37 16.19 -3.57
C CYS A 132 -2.65 16.08 -2.21
N PHE A 133 -2.44 14.87 -1.69
CA PHE A 133 -1.76 14.61 -0.41
C PHE A 133 -0.23 14.47 -0.52
N GLU A 134 0.35 14.65 -1.70
CA GLU A 134 1.81 14.60 -1.92
C GLU A 134 2.47 15.99 -1.99
N HIS A 135 1.66 17.05 -2.04
CA HIS A 135 2.13 18.41 -2.27
C HIS A 135 1.46 19.40 -1.31
N SER A 136 2.17 20.49 -0.99
CA SER A 136 1.58 21.64 -0.31
C SER A 136 0.50 22.25 -1.21
N GLN A 137 -0.70 22.36 -0.67
CA GLN A 137 -1.85 22.95 -1.38
C GLN A 137 -2.00 24.41 -1.01
N SER A 138 -2.59 25.19 -1.90
CA SER A 138 -2.94 26.59 -1.62
C SER A 138 -4.01 26.66 -0.53
N ASP A 139 -3.95 27.69 0.31
CA ASP A 139 -5.01 28.01 1.27
C ASP A 139 -6.36 28.30 0.59
N GLU A 140 -6.33 28.64 -0.72
CA GLU A 140 -7.52 28.87 -1.53
C GLU A 140 -8.25 27.57 -1.95
N ALA A 141 -7.61 26.41 -1.79
CA ALA A 141 -8.16 25.10 -2.12
C ALA A 141 -7.79 24.05 -1.05
N PRO A 142 -8.37 24.15 0.17
CA PRO A 142 -8.03 23.26 1.26
C PRO A 142 -8.45 21.82 0.96
N VAL A 143 -7.49 20.90 0.99
CA VAL A 143 -7.77 19.47 0.84
C VAL A 143 -8.41 18.93 2.12
N GLN A 144 -9.64 18.48 1.96
CA GLN A 144 -10.35 17.75 3.00
C GLN A 144 -9.89 16.30 2.98
N VAL A 145 -9.42 15.81 4.13
CA VAL A 145 -9.12 14.39 4.30
C VAL A 145 -10.46 13.63 4.24
N PRO A 146 -10.57 12.52 3.49
CA PRO A 146 -11.80 11.75 3.40
C PRO A 146 -12.25 11.24 4.76
N GLU A 147 -13.57 11.06 4.91
CA GLU A 147 -14.13 10.40 6.09
C GLU A 147 -13.68 8.94 6.18
N ALA A 148 -13.68 8.38 7.39
CA ALA A 148 -13.13 7.04 7.64
C ALA A 148 -13.79 5.97 6.76
N ALA A 149 -15.11 6.07 6.55
CA ALA A 149 -15.86 5.15 5.69
C ALA A 149 -15.45 5.22 4.22
N GLU A 150 -15.21 6.43 3.71
CA GLU A 150 -14.79 6.66 2.32
C GLU A 150 -13.36 6.16 2.10
N LEU A 151 -12.43 6.53 2.99
CA LEU A 151 -11.04 6.09 2.93
C LEU A 151 -10.94 4.55 3.04
N LYS A 152 -11.76 3.94 3.89
CA LYS A 152 -11.84 2.48 4.02
C LYS A 152 -12.30 1.83 2.72
N ALA A 153 -13.38 2.34 2.13
CA ALA A 153 -13.92 1.83 0.87
C ALA A 153 -12.88 1.90 -0.26
N ASP A 154 -12.12 2.99 -0.34
CA ASP A 154 -11.07 3.14 -1.34
C ASP A 154 -9.92 2.14 -1.12
N ILE A 155 -9.44 1.98 0.12
CA ILE A 155 -8.36 1.01 0.42
C ILE A 155 -8.82 -0.43 0.13
N GLU A 156 -10.07 -0.76 0.49
CA GLU A 156 -10.68 -2.06 0.18
C GLU A 156 -10.88 -2.26 -1.32
N SER A 157 -11.23 -1.20 -2.07
CA SER A 157 -11.39 -1.28 -3.52
C SER A 157 -10.10 -1.68 -4.22
N LEU A 158 -8.95 -1.11 -3.81
CA LEU A 158 -7.63 -1.49 -4.33
C LEU A 158 -7.29 -2.97 -4.00
N LYS A 159 -7.73 -3.46 -2.84
CA LYS A 159 -7.56 -4.88 -2.47
C LYS A 159 -8.39 -5.80 -3.36
N GLN A 160 -9.66 -5.47 -3.56
CA GLN A 160 -10.58 -6.23 -4.39
C GLN A 160 -10.13 -6.25 -5.86
N TRP A 161 -9.67 -5.10 -6.37
CA TRP A 161 -9.08 -4.97 -7.70
C TRP A 161 -7.89 -5.93 -7.87
N ARG A 162 -6.94 -5.93 -6.92
CA ARG A 162 -5.77 -6.81 -6.96
C ARG A 162 -6.15 -8.29 -6.99
N ASP A 163 -7.04 -8.71 -6.08
CA ASP A 163 -7.48 -10.10 -6.01
C ASP A 163 -8.22 -10.52 -7.31
N SER A 164 -8.97 -9.60 -7.93
CA SER A 164 -9.66 -9.83 -9.20
C SER A 164 -8.69 -9.95 -10.39
N LEU A 165 -7.69 -9.07 -10.48
CA LEU A 165 -6.65 -9.13 -11.52
C LEU A 165 -5.85 -10.43 -11.42
N ASP A 166 -5.44 -10.82 -10.22
CA ASP A 166 -4.74 -12.08 -9.97
C ASP A 166 -5.58 -13.29 -10.35
N ALA A 167 -6.89 -13.27 -10.06
CA ALA A 167 -7.79 -14.34 -10.46
C ALA A 167 -7.93 -14.46 -11.98
N ARG A 168 -7.98 -13.33 -12.71
CA ARG A 168 -8.01 -13.34 -14.19
C ARG A 168 -6.71 -13.89 -14.77
N ARG A 169 -5.56 -13.48 -14.25
CA ARG A 169 -4.25 -13.96 -14.71
C ARG A 169 -4.05 -15.46 -14.51
N LYS A 170 -4.50 -16.00 -13.36
CA LYS A 170 -4.44 -17.45 -13.11
C LYS A 170 -5.32 -18.28 -14.04
N LYS A 171 -6.37 -17.69 -14.62
CA LYS A 171 -7.21 -18.36 -15.63
C LYS A 171 -6.62 -18.28 -17.03
N ALA A 172 -5.74 -17.30 -17.28
CA ALA A 172 -5.10 -17.06 -18.58
C ALA A 172 -3.74 -17.76 -18.72
N ALA A 173 -3.15 -18.22 -17.60
CA ALA A 173 -1.92 -19.01 -17.54
C ALA A 173 -2.20 -20.51 -17.65
#